data_AF-A0A8S3QLA2-F1
#
_entry.id   AF-A0A8S3QLA2-F1
#
_cell.length_a   1.000
_cell.length_b   1.000
_cell.length_c   1.000
_cell.angle_alpha   90.00
_cell.angle_beta   90.00
_cell.angle_gamma   90.00
#
_symmetry.space_group_name_H-M   'P 1'
#
loop_
_entity.id
_entity.type
_entity.pdbx_description
1 polymer ?
#
loop_
_entity_poly.entity_id
_entity_poly.type
_entity_poly.pdbx_seq_one_letter_code
_entity_poly.pdbx_strand_id
1 'polypeptide(L)'
;MIDKEECSMSYVKIDDAIRIILKLGRNSTLCKYDISDAFKICPYLPSQWPLFCFKWQSFYYYYVRLTFGCRSSPKIFDTVSQAICHIAEKNYKIKNILHLLDDFLTIDHPSEDGERSMAIMMTIFKRLNIPIAKHKTEGPVTCLEYLEACGYQAELYNGHSFRIGAATSAGKANVEDHLIKTLGRLSSDSYCRYIRTDKSSIKNAQQQICNS
;
A
#
# COMPACT_ATOMS: atom_id res chain seq x y z
N MET A 1 -10.28 4.53 -20.87
CA MET A 1 -9.92 3.48 -19.90
C MET A 1 -8.44 3.71 -19.61
N ILE A 2 -8.07 4.05 -18.37
CA ILE A 2 -6.68 4.44 -18.04
C ILE A 2 -5.76 3.23 -18.31
N ASP A 3 -4.64 3.46 -18.97
CA ASP A 3 -3.72 2.40 -19.38
C ASP A 3 -3.12 1.70 -18.15
N LYS A 4 -2.95 0.39 -18.26
CA LYS A 4 -2.49 -0.48 -17.17
C LYS A 4 -1.01 -0.22 -16.87
N GLU A 5 -0.25 0.27 -17.85
CA GLU A 5 1.16 0.62 -17.70
C GLU A 5 1.37 1.96 -16.98
N GLU A 6 0.50 2.95 -17.20
CA GLU A 6 0.55 4.27 -16.54
C GLU A 6 0.33 4.19 -15.02
N CYS A 7 -0.44 3.19 -14.56
CA CYS A 7 -0.71 2.96 -13.14
C CYS A 7 0.27 1.95 -12.48
N SER A 8 1.33 1.52 -13.17
CA SER A 8 2.34 0.67 -12.55
C SER A 8 3.14 1.47 -11.51
N MET A 9 3.29 0.90 -10.31
CA MET A 9 4.07 1.48 -9.21
C MET A 9 5.31 0.62 -8.98
N SER A 10 6.46 1.28 -8.97
CA SER A 10 7.71 0.74 -8.43
C SER A 10 7.69 0.98 -6.93
N TYR A 11 7.21 0.01 -6.16
CA TYR A 11 7.23 0.12 -4.70
C TYR A 11 8.66 0.06 -4.18
N VAL A 12 8.97 0.91 -3.19
CA VAL A 12 10.15 0.74 -2.34
C VAL A 12 10.06 -0.65 -1.72
N LYS A 13 11.12 -1.44 -1.87
CA LYS A 13 11.15 -2.80 -1.35
C LYS A 13 11.67 -2.78 0.08
N ILE A 14 11.25 -3.75 0.88
CA ILE A 14 11.84 -4.04 2.19
C ILE A 14 13.37 -4.15 2.08
N ASP A 15 13.87 -4.67 0.95
CA ASP A 15 15.29 -4.74 0.64
C ASP A 15 16.02 -3.39 0.68
N ASP A 16 15.35 -2.29 0.32
CA ASP A 16 15.93 -0.95 0.36
C ASP A 16 16.10 -0.48 1.82
N ALA A 17 15.11 -0.77 2.67
CA ALA A 17 15.19 -0.51 4.11
C ALA A 17 16.31 -1.34 4.75
N ILE A 18 16.39 -2.63 4.45
CA ILE A 18 17.44 -3.52 4.94
C ILE A 18 18.83 -3.01 4.51
N ARG A 19 18.99 -2.62 3.23
CA ARG A 19 20.25 -2.06 2.73
C ARG A 19 20.68 -0.80 3.47
N ILE A 20 19.73 0.08 3.80
CA ILE A 20 20.02 1.30 4.57
C ILE A 20 20.42 0.96 6.00
N ILE A 21 19.67 0.08 6.69
CA ILE A 21 19.98 -0.33 8.07
C ILE A 21 21.37 -0.96 8.13
N LEU A 22 21.68 -1.88 7.20
CA LEU A 22 23.00 -2.52 7.12
C LEU A 22 24.12 -1.50 6.86
N LYS A 23 23.86 -0.47 6.06
CA LYS A 23 24.83 0.59 5.75
C LYS A 23 25.08 1.52 6.94
N LEU A 24 24.04 1.87 7.71
CA LEU A 24 24.15 2.74 8.88
C LEU A 24 24.72 2.01 10.10
N GLY A 25 24.59 0.69 10.14
CA GLY A 25 25.20 -0.16 11.15
C GLY A 25 24.33 -0.34 12.40
N ARG A 26 24.92 -0.98 13.41
CA ARG A 26 24.22 -1.32 14.66
C ARG A 26 23.79 -0.06 15.41
N ASN A 27 22.65 -0.16 16.09
CA ASN A 27 22.02 0.92 16.87
C ASN A 27 21.42 2.06 16.03
N SER A 28 21.21 1.87 14.73
CA SER A 28 20.40 2.80 13.94
C SER A 28 19.00 2.87 14.53
N THR A 29 18.44 4.07 14.63
CA THR A 29 17.07 4.27 15.10
C THR A 29 16.12 4.31 13.91
N LEU A 30 14.93 3.75 14.10
CA LEU A 30 13.87 3.66 13.11
C LEU A 30 12.62 4.33 13.67
N CYS A 31 11.91 5.04 12.80
CA CYS A 31 10.58 5.58 13.11
C CYS A 31 9.62 5.24 11.98
N LYS A 32 8.46 4.66 12.31
CA LYS A 32 7.35 4.48 11.36
C LYS A 32 6.26 5.50 11.58
N TYR A 33 5.62 5.88 10.49
CA TYR A 33 4.48 6.78 10.46
C TYR A 33 3.41 6.19 9.52
N ASP A 34 2.15 6.27 9.92
CA ASP A 34 1.01 5.82 9.12
C ASP A 34 0.06 7.01 8.92
N ILE A 35 -0.31 7.29 7.67
CA ILE A 35 -1.29 8.32 7.35
C ILE A 35 -2.70 7.77 7.61
N SER A 36 -3.44 8.43 8.51
CA SER A 36 -4.85 8.09 8.75
C SER A 36 -5.71 8.44 7.53
N ASP A 37 -6.72 7.61 7.26
CA ASP A 37 -7.70 7.88 6.19
C ASP A 37 -7.03 8.18 4.84
N ALA A 38 -6.03 7.36 4.49
CA ALA A 38 -5.38 7.38 3.19
C ALA A 38 -6.41 7.44 2.03
N PHE A 39 -6.02 8.06 0.93
CA PHE A 39 -6.89 8.45 -0.20
C PHE A 39 -7.88 9.58 0.11
N LYS A 40 -8.50 9.63 1.30
CA LYS A 40 -9.48 10.71 1.62
C LYS A 40 -8.85 12.09 1.71
N ILE A 41 -7.52 12.16 1.88
CA ILE A 41 -6.77 13.42 1.85
C ILE A 41 -6.77 14.08 0.47
N CYS A 42 -6.98 13.31 -0.62
CA CYS A 42 -6.86 13.78 -1.99
C CYS A 42 -8.24 14.10 -2.59
N PRO A 43 -8.56 15.37 -2.89
CA PRO A 43 -9.77 15.76 -3.61
C PRO A 43 -9.82 15.23 -5.03
N TYR A 44 -11.03 14.88 -5.50
CA TYR A 44 -11.33 14.98 -6.92
C TYR A 44 -11.70 16.43 -7.28
N LEU A 45 -11.38 16.85 -8.51
CA LEU A 45 -11.86 18.11 -9.04
C LEU A 45 -13.40 18.09 -9.11
N PRO A 46 -14.10 19.20 -8.85
CA PRO A 46 -15.57 19.25 -8.93
C PRO A 46 -16.13 18.79 -10.29
N SER A 47 -15.40 19.08 -11.37
CA SER A 47 -15.73 18.61 -12.73
C SER A 47 -15.65 17.09 -12.90
N GLN A 48 -14.91 16.39 -12.05
CA GLN A 48 -14.73 14.94 -12.08
C GLN A 48 -15.73 14.19 -11.20
N TRP A 49 -16.44 14.86 -10.28
CA TRP A 49 -17.40 14.21 -9.39
C TRP A 49 -18.43 13.33 -10.13
N PRO A 50 -19.00 13.74 -11.29
CA PRO A 50 -19.94 12.90 -12.02
C PRO A 50 -19.36 11.55 -12.47
N LEU A 51 -18.05 11.43 -12.64
CA LEU A 51 -17.37 10.19 -13.00
C LEU A 51 -17.32 9.18 -11.84
N PHE A 52 -17.49 9.66 -10.60
CA PHE A 52 -17.44 8.87 -9.38
C PHE A 52 -18.76 8.94 -8.63
N CYS A 53 -19.86 8.67 -9.33
CA CYS A 53 -21.21 8.69 -8.78
C CYS A 53 -21.84 7.29 -8.66
N PHE A 54 -22.78 7.17 -7.72
CA PHE A 54 -23.71 6.04 -7.67
C PHE A 54 -25.10 6.53 -7.29
N LYS A 55 -26.12 5.75 -7.66
CA LYS A 55 -27.52 6.04 -7.36
C LYS A 55 -28.01 5.12 -6.25
N TRP A 56 -28.62 5.67 -5.22
CA TRP A 56 -29.22 4.92 -4.12
C TRP A 56 -30.54 5.57 -3.67
N GLN A 57 -31.61 4.79 -3.54
CA GLN A 57 -32.99 5.24 -3.24
C GLN A 57 -33.39 6.55 -3.96
N SER A 58 -33.18 6.60 -5.28
CA SER A 58 -33.49 7.77 -6.13
C SER A 58 -32.61 9.01 -5.93
N PHE A 59 -31.65 8.98 -5.00
CA PHE A 59 -30.65 10.04 -4.83
C PHE A 59 -29.34 9.68 -5.53
N TYR A 60 -28.62 10.72 -5.97
CA TYR A 60 -27.26 10.59 -6.52
C TYR A 60 -26.24 10.99 -5.46
N TYR A 61 -25.25 10.12 -5.27
CA TYR A 61 -24.14 10.34 -4.36
C TYR A 61 -22.84 10.39 -5.16
N TYR A 62 -21.94 11.27 -4.75
CA TYR A 62 -20.66 11.48 -5.42
C TYR A 62 -19.52 11.28 -4.43
N TYR A 63 -18.47 10.61 -4.86
CA TYR A 63 -17.20 10.62 -4.13
C TYR A 63 -16.45 11.91 -4.47
N VAL A 64 -16.18 12.71 -3.44
CA VAL A 64 -15.45 13.99 -3.56
C VAL A 64 -13.96 13.87 -3.26
N ARG A 65 -13.52 12.68 -2.82
CA ARG A 65 -12.14 12.30 -2.51
C ARG A 65 -11.81 10.95 -3.15
N LEU A 66 -10.52 10.64 -3.30
CA LEU A 66 -10.08 9.34 -3.80
C LEU A 66 -10.69 8.18 -2.99
N THR A 67 -11.01 7.09 -3.67
CA THR A 67 -11.70 5.94 -3.10
C THR A 67 -10.88 4.67 -3.20
N PHE A 68 -11.07 3.78 -2.23
CA PHE A 68 -10.60 2.41 -2.33
C PHE A 68 -11.30 1.70 -3.50
N GLY A 69 -10.56 0.86 -4.22
CA GLY A 69 -11.07 0.13 -5.40
C GLY A 69 -10.90 0.87 -6.73
N CYS A 70 -10.59 2.17 -6.71
CA CYS A 70 -10.20 2.89 -7.92
C CYS A 70 -8.73 2.59 -8.27
N ARG A 71 -8.46 2.13 -9.49
CA ARG A 71 -7.11 1.71 -9.92
C ARG A 71 -6.09 2.86 -9.93
N SER A 72 -6.52 4.09 -10.18
CA SER A 72 -5.63 5.25 -10.20
C SER A 72 -5.40 5.85 -8.82
N SER A 73 -6.25 5.59 -7.83
CA SER A 73 -6.14 6.19 -6.50
C SER A 73 -4.80 5.91 -5.80
N PRO A 74 -4.27 4.67 -5.78
CA PRO A 74 -2.95 4.41 -5.21
C PRO A 74 -1.84 5.21 -5.89
N LYS A 75 -1.85 5.30 -7.23
CA LYS A 75 -0.83 6.03 -8.00
C LYS A 75 -0.89 7.53 -7.72
N ILE A 76 -2.10 8.11 -7.67
CA ILE A 76 -2.29 9.54 -7.36
C ILE A 76 -1.82 9.82 -5.93
N PHE A 77 -2.20 8.99 -4.97
CA PHE A 77 -1.77 9.16 -3.59
C PHE A 77 -0.26 8.99 -3.40
N ASP A 78 0.35 8.04 -4.11
CA ASP A 78 1.80 7.84 -4.11
C ASP A 78 2.56 9.11 -4.54
N THR A 79 2.01 9.93 -5.43
CA THR A 79 2.62 11.24 -5.76
C THR A 79 2.67 12.20 -4.56
N VAL A 80 1.66 12.15 -3.69
CA VAL A 80 1.64 12.95 -2.45
C VAL A 80 2.69 12.41 -1.49
N SER A 81 2.80 11.09 -1.34
CA SER A 81 3.81 10.47 -0.49
C SER A 81 5.23 10.77 -0.96
N GLN A 82 5.49 10.68 -2.27
CA GLN A 82 6.77 11.08 -2.87
C GLN A 82 7.09 12.57 -2.62
N ALA A 83 6.09 13.46 -2.72
CA ALA A 83 6.29 14.88 -2.43
C ALA A 83 6.64 15.12 -0.95
N ILE A 84 6.02 14.40 -0.01
CA ILE A 84 6.35 14.46 1.42
C ILE A 84 7.81 14.02 1.64
N CYS A 85 8.22 12.89 1.05
CA CYS A 85 9.60 12.41 1.10
C CYS A 85 10.58 13.45 0.55
N HIS A 86 10.26 14.05 -0.60
CA HIS A 86 11.10 15.08 -1.22
C HIS A 86 11.26 16.33 -0.33
N ILE A 87 10.17 16.79 0.30
CA ILE A 87 10.20 17.92 1.24
C ILE A 87 11.06 17.59 2.46
N ALA A 88 10.90 16.39 3.04
CA ALA A 88 11.67 15.94 4.18
C ALA A 88 13.18 15.89 3.87
N GLU A 89 13.55 15.34 2.72
CA GLU A 89 14.93 15.23 2.28
C GLU A 89 15.55 16.61 1.98
N LYS A 90 14.91 17.42 1.14
CA LYS A 90 15.49 18.68 0.64
C LYS A 90 15.46 19.82 1.66
N ASN A 91 14.38 19.96 2.42
CA ASN A 91 14.20 21.12 3.29
C ASN A 91 14.67 20.84 4.72
N TYR A 92 14.59 19.59 5.17
CA TYR A 92 14.84 19.23 6.57
C TYR A 92 16.00 18.25 6.76
N LYS A 93 16.65 17.81 5.66
CA LYS A 93 17.83 16.94 5.67
C LYS A 93 17.59 15.56 6.28
N ILE A 94 16.35 15.06 6.23
CA ILE A 94 16.05 13.66 6.58
C ILE A 94 16.53 12.78 5.42
N LYS A 95 17.71 12.16 5.59
CA LYS A 95 18.44 11.50 4.48
C LYS A 95 17.83 10.16 4.08
N ASN A 96 17.41 9.36 5.06
CA ASN A 96 16.91 8.02 4.79
C ASN A 96 15.43 7.96 5.14
N ILE A 97 14.60 8.42 4.21
CA ILE A 97 13.15 8.28 4.28
C ILE A 97 12.69 7.33 3.17
N LEU A 98 11.86 6.37 3.55
CA LEU A 98 11.21 5.42 2.67
C LEU A 98 9.70 5.54 2.85
N HIS A 99 8.96 5.24 1.80
CA HIS A 99 7.50 5.18 1.88
C HIS A 99 6.95 4.01 1.09
N LEU A 100 5.85 3.45 1.57
CA LEU A 100 5.01 2.48 0.89
C LEU A 100 3.56 2.95 1.00
N LEU A 101 3.07 3.63 -0.03
CA LEU A 101 1.75 4.28 -0.01
C LEU A 101 1.59 5.20 1.22
N ASP A 102 0.83 4.78 2.22
CA ASP A 102 0.50 5.49 3.47
C ASP A 102 1.47 5.24 4.63
N ASP A 103 2.33 4.23 4.51
CA ASP A 103 3.38 3.92 5.49
C ASP A 103 4.69 4.65 5.16
N PHE A 104 5.28 5.31 6.14
CA PHE A 104 6.59 5.95 6.04
C PHE A 104 7.55 5.34 7.05
N LEU A 105 8.82 5.25 6.68
CA LEU A 105 9.91 4.82 7.53
C LEU A 105 11.06 5.81 7.42
N THR A 106 11.52 6.33 8.55
CA THR A 106 12.80 7.04 8.63
C THR A 106 13.81 6.18 9.37
N ILE A 107 15.06 6.23 8.92
CA ILE A 107 16.17 5.50 9.52
C ILE A 107 17.32 6.49 9.77
N ASP A 108 17.67 6.69 11.03
CA ASP A 108 18.72 7.62 11.43
C ASP A 108 19.99 6.86 11.84
N HIS A 109 21.16 7.48 11.58
CA HIS A 109 22.43 6.92 12.02
C HIS A 109 22.53 6.96 13.57
N PRO A 110 23.24 6.03 14.24
CA PRO A 110 23.41 6.05 15.70
C PRO A 110 23.98 7.36 16.29
N SER A 111 24.66 8.16 15.47
CA SER A 111 25.19 9.48 15.86
C SER A 111 24.21 10.63 15.64
N GLU A 112 23.08 10.37 14.98
CA GLU A 112 22.01 11.33 14.75
C GLU A 112 20.94 11.16 15.84
N ASP A 113 20.17 12.22 16.07
CA ASP A 113 19.11 12.24 17.08
C ASP A 113 17.78 11.83 16.43
N GLY A 114 17.38 10.56 16.64
CA GLY A 114 16.13 10.01 16.10
C GLY A 114 14.88 10.73 16.63
N GLU A 115 14.91 11.26 17.86
CA GLU A 115 13.78 12.03 18.41
C GLU A 115 13.62 13.34 17.64
N ARG A 116 14.73 13.98 17.33
CA ARG A 116 14.72 15.19 16.49
C ARG A 116 14.19 14.90 15.10
N SER A 117 14.64 13.84 14.44
CA SER A 117 14.12 13.43 13.12
C SER A 117 12.63 13.15 13.18
N MET A 118 12.15 12.48 14.22
CA MET A 118 10.73 12.21 14.43
C MET A 118 9.92 13.50 14.63
N ALA A 119 10.39 14.42 15.48
CA ALA A 119 9.71 15.69 15.73
C ALA A 119 9.62 16.55 14.45
N ILE A 120 10.67 16.55 13.63
CA ILE A 120 10.67 17.21 12.32
C ILE A 120 9.62 16.57 11.41
N MET A 121 9.60 15.24 11.29
CA MET A 121 8.65 14.54 10.43
C MET A 121 7.19 14.82 10.85
N MET A 122 6.91 14.78 12.16
CA MET A 122 5.60 15.15 12.71
C MET A 122 5.24 16.61 12.43
N THR A 123 6.22 17.51 12.43
CA THR A 123 6.03 18.92 12.07
C THR A 123 5.70 19.07 10.58
N ILE A 124 6.35 18.31 9.70
CA ILE A 124 6.05 18.29 8.26
C ILE A 124 4.60 17.86 8.04
N PHE A 125 4.20 16.73 8.61
CA PHE A 125 2.82 16.23 8.48
C PHE A 125 1.80 17.25 9.01
N LYS A 126 2.06 17.85 10.17
CA LYS A 126 1.20 18.90 10.75
C LYS A 126 1.09 20.12 9.84
N ARG A 127 2.20 20.60 9.27
CA ARG A 127 2.22 21.79 8.39
C ARG A 127 1.53 21.53 7.05
N LEU A 128 1.62 20.30 6.54
CA LEU A 128 0.94 19.86 5.32
C LEU A 128 -0.53 19.46 5.58
N ASN A 129 -1.00 19.56 6.82
CA ASN A 129 -2.33 19.15 7.24
C ASN A 129 -2.63 17.67 6.90
N ILE A 130 -1.61 16.81 7.01
CA ILE A 130 -1.71 15.37 6.79
C ILE A 130 -2.07 14.70 8.13
N PRO A 131 -3.21 13.98 8.20
CA PRO A 131 -3.62 13.29 9.41
C PRO A 131 -2.76 12.03 9.64
N ILE A 132 -2.23 11.86 10.85
CA ILE A 132 -1.37 10.73 11.22
C ILE A 132 -2.09 9.82 12.21
N ALA A 133 -1.99 8.50 11.97
CA ALA A 133 -2.49 7.48 12.88
C ALA A 133 -1.53 7.36 14.08
N LYS A 134 -1.76 8.18 15.11
CA LYS A 134 -0.89 8.24 16.29
C LYS A 134 -0.66 6.87 16.96
N HIS A 135 -1.67 6.01 16.97
CA HIS A 135 -1.59 4.68 17.58
C HIS A 135 -0.74 3.68 16.78
N LYS A 136 -0.42 4.00 15.52
CA LYS A 136 0.47 3.21 14.65
C LYS A 136 1.83 3.86 14.44
N THR A 137 1.99 5.10 14.87
CA THR A 137 3.26 5.81 14.82
C THR A 137 4.13 5.29 15.96
N GLU A 138 5.33 4.82 15.63
CA GLU A 138 6.23 4.18 16.59
C GLU A 138 7.67 4.57 16.26
N GLY A 139 8.49 4.71 17.28
CA GLY A 139 9.86 5.19 17.18
C GLY A 139 10.10 6.44 18.03
N PRO A 140 11.35 6.90 18.13
CA PRO A 140 12.55 6.23 17.62
C PRO A 140 12.88 4.96 18.41
N VAL A 141 13.05 3.83 17.70
CA VAL A 141 13.39 2.52 18.29
C VAL A 141 14.45 1.82 17.45
N THR A 142 15.22 0.92 18.04
CA THR A 142 16.26 0.15 17.33
C THR A 142 15.73 -1.15 16.72
N CYS A 143 14.51 -1.55 17.09
CA CYS A 143 13.79 -2.70 16.57
C CYS A 143 12.35 -2.27 16.30
N LEU A 144 11.89 -2.43 15.08
CA LEU A 144 10.59 -1.93 14.65
C LEU A 144 9.91 -2.96 13.74
N GLU A 145 8.63 -3.20 14.00
CA GLU A 145 7.79 -3.93 13.06
C GLU A 145 7.35 -2.97 11.95
N TYR A 146 7.93 -3.15 10.78
CA TYR A 146 7.63 -2.40 9.56
C TYR A 146 7.16 -3.37 8.49
N LEU A 147 5.87 -3.28 8.14
CA LEU A 147 5.10 -4.22 7.32
C LEU A 147 4.90 -5.57 8.04
N GLU A 148 3.65 -5.91 8.39
CA GLU A 148 3.25 -7.21 8.97
C GLU A 148 3.56 -8.37 8.00
N ALA A 149 4.83 -8.75 7.92
CA ALA A 149 5.31 -9.85 7.12
C ALA A 149 6.26 -10.71 7.94
N CYS A 150 5.95 -11.00 9.21
CA CYS A 150 6.58 -12.06 10.01
C CYS A 150 5.67 -12.53 11.18
N GLY A 151 4.62 -13.30 10.86
CA GLY A 151 4.32 -14.53 11.62
C GLY A 151 3.60 -14.49 12.97
N TYR A 152 2.52 -13.71 13.17
CA TYR A 152 1.60 -13.91 14.31
C TYR A 152 0.12 -14.09 13.90
N GLN A 153 -0.63 -14.82 14.75
CA GLN A 153 -1.90 -15.50 14.47
C GLN A 153 -3.02 -14.61 13.89
N ALA A 154 -3.45 -14.96 12.69
CA ALA A 154 -4.52 -14.34 11.89
C ALA A 154 -5.94 -14.49 12.47
N GLU A 155 -6.10 -14.96 13.71
CA GLU A 155 -7.40 -15.28 14.31
C GLU A 155 -8.03 -14.09 15.06
N LEU A 156 -7.29 -12.98 15.20
CA LEU A 156 -7.76 -11.79 15.93
C LEU A 156 -7.95 -10.53 15.07
N TYR A 157 -7.62 -10.57 13.77
CA TYR A 157 -7.73 -9.39 12.90
C TYR A 157 -8.40 -9.71 11.57
N ASN A 158 -9.46 -8.96 11.26
CA ASN A 158 -10.33 -9.18 10.10
C ASN A 158 -9.66 -8.64 8.81
N GLY A 159 -8.61 -9.32 8.34
CA GLY A 159 -7.83 -8.94 7.17
C GLY A 159 -8.51 -9.36 5.85
N HIS A 160 -9.16 -8.41 5.16
CA HIS A 160 -9.71 -8.64 3.81
C HIS A 160 -8.66 -8.53 2.71
N SER A 161 -7.59 -7.75 2.90
CA SER A 161 -6.53 -7.54 1.90
C SER A 161 -5.53 -8.71 1.82
N PHE A 162 -5.31 -9.41 2.94
CA PHE A 162 -4.37 -10.54 3.04
C PHE A 162 -4.85 -11.78 2.26
N ARG A 163 -6.18 -11.99 2.19
CA ARG A 163 -6.80 -13.12 1.50
C ARG A 163 -6.60 -13.08 -0.02
N ILE A 164 -6.47 -11.88 -0.60
CA ILE A 164 -6.29 -11.70 -2.05
C ILE A 164 -4.87 -12.08 -2.48
N GLY A 165 -3.86 -11.69 -1.71
CA GLY A 165 -2.45 -12.03 -1.98
C GLY A 165 -2.17 -13.52 -1.82
N ALA A 166 -2.64 -14.12 -0.72
CA ALA A 166 -2.48 -15.54 -0.44
C ALA A 166 -3.14 -16.42 -1.51
N ALA A 167 -4.36 -16.08 -1.92
CA ALA A 167 -5.06 -16.83 -2.94
C ALA A 167 -4.41 -16.67 -4.34
N THR A 168 -3.85 -15.50 -4.67
CA THR A 168 -3.09 -15.31 -5.92
C THR A 168 -1.82 -16.15 -5.96
N SER A 169 -1.12 -16.29 -4.83
CA SER A 169 0.08 -17.14 -4.73
C SER A 169 -0.24 -18.64 -4.76
N ALA A 170 -1.33 -19.07 -4.11
CA ALA A 170 -1.77 -20.47 -4.14
C ALA A 170 -2.22 -20.93 -5.54
N GLY A 171 -2.92 -20.06 -6.29
CA GLY A 171 -3.29 -20.33 -7.69
C GLY A 171 -2.06 -20.46 -8.60
N LYS A 172 -1.00 -19.67 -8.37
CA LYS A 172 0.28 -19.82 -9.10
C LYS A 172 1.03 -21.10 -8.75
N ALA A 173 0.76 -21.71 -7.59
CA ALA A 173 1.35 -22.96 -7.16
C ALA A 173 0.53 -24.20 -7.59
N ASN A 174 -0.46 -24.05 -8.50
CA ASN A 174 -1.35 -25.10 -8.99
C ASN A 174 -2.15 -25.84 -7.90
N VAL A 175 -2.47 -25.16 -6.80
CA VAL A 175 -3.39 -25.71 -5.79
C VAL A 175 -4.82 -25.63 -6.34
N GLU A 176 -5.59 -26.72 -6.24
CA GLU A 176 -6.96 -26.77 -6.79
C GLU A 176 -7.89 -25.73 -6.12
N ASP A 177 -8.77 -25.12 -6.92
CA ASP A 177 -9.62 -23.98 -6.54
C ASP A 177 -10.48 -24.23 -5.29
N HIS A 178 -10.98 -25.46 -5.11
CA HIS A 178 -11.79 -25.82 -3.95
C HIS A 178 -10.98 -25.84 -2.65
N LEU A 179 -9.68 -26.17 -2.73
CA LEU A 179 -8.74 -26.12 -1.61
C LEU A 179 -8.35 -24.67 -1.30
N ILE A 180 -8.16 -23.83 -2.31
CA ILE A 180 -7.89 -22.39 -2.13
C ILE A 180 -9.07 -21.69 -1.43
N LYS A 181 -10.31 -22.03 -1.82
CA LYS A 181 -11.53 -21.50 -1.22
C LYS A 181 -11.68 -21.90 0.26
N THR A 182 -11.32 -23.15 0.57
CA THR A 182 -11.34 -23.71 1.92
C THR A 182 -10.23 -23.14 2.81
N LEU A 183 -9.00 -23.09 2.29
CA LEU A 183 -7.82 -22.54 2.99
C LEU A 183 -7.92 -21.02 3.19
N GLY A 184 -8.54 -20.30 2.25
CA GLY A 184 -8.75 -18.84 2.31
C GLY A 184 -10.03 -18.39 3.04
N ARG A 185 -10.88 -19.32 3.51
CA ARG A 185 -12.20 -19.07 4.11
C ARG A 185 -13.04 -18.06 3.29
N LEU A 186 -13.18 -18.30 1.98
CA LEU A 186 -13.88 -17.43 1.03
C LEU A 186 -15.29 -17.96 0.74
N SER A 187 -16.33 -17.18 1.06
CA SER A 187 -17.73 -17.61 0.93
C SER A 187 -18.39 -17.32 -0.43
N SER A 188 -17.74 -16.57 -1.33
CA SER A 188 -18.29 -16.22 -2.65
C SER A 188 -17.25 -16.37 -3.77
N ASP A 189 -17.73 -16.58 -5.01
CA ASP A 189 -16.89 -16.80 -6.21
C ASP A 189 -16.23 -15.50 -6.75
N SER A 190 -16.19 -14.46 -5.93
CA SER A 190 -15.54 -13.19 -6.25
C SER A 190 -14.02 -13.34 -6.43
N TYR A 191 -13.40 -14.41 -5.90
CA TYR A 191 -12.00 -14.77 -6.13
C TYR A 191 -11.67 -15.09 -7.60
N CYS A 192 -12.62 -15.59 -8.40
CA CYS A 192 -12.41 -15.91 -9.81
C CYS A 192 -12.03 -14.68 -10.66
N ARG A 193 -12.29 -13.45 -10.18
CA ARG A 193 -11.87 -12.21 -10.86
C ARG A 193 -10.42 -11.82 -10.59
N TYR A 194 -9.75 -12.46 -9.63
CA TYR A 194 -8.38 -12.13 -9.21
C TYR A 194 -7.34 -13.12 -9.73
N ILE A 195 -7.75 -14.28 -10.23
CA ILE A 195 -6.90 -15.19 -11.00
C ILE A 195 -6.62 -14.53 -12.35
N ARG A 196 -5.41 -13.97 -12.51
CA ARG A 196 -4.93 -13.53 -13.83
C ARG A 196 -4.53 -14.77 -14.61
N THR A 197 -5.45 -15.31 -15.40
CA THR A 197 -5.12 -16.34 -16.39
C THR A 197 -4.12 -15.75 -17.37
N ASP A 198 -2.97 -16.42 -17.52
CA ASP A 198 -1.95 -15.97 -18.45
C ASP A 198 -2.48 -16.01 -19.89
N LYS A 199 -2.10 -15.03 -20.72
CA LYS A 199 -2.56 -14.96 -22.11
C LYS A 199 -2.14 -16.20 -22.91
N SER A 200 -1.04 -16.85 -22.52
CA SER A 200 -0.58 -18.12 -23.12
C SER A 200 -1.53 -19.27 -22.81
N SER A 201 -2.06 -19.35 -21.59
CA SER A 201 -3.02 -20.38 -21.17
C SER A 201 -4.36 -20.24 -21.90
N ILE A 202 -4.82 -19.02 -22.15
CA ILE A 202 -6.03 -18.75 -22.95
C ILE A 202 -5.81 -19.17 -24.41
N LYS A 203 -4.65 -18.84 -24.99
CA LYS A 203 -4.31 -19.20 -26.37
C LYS A 203 -4.19 -20.71 -26.55
N ASN A 204 -3.61 -21.42 -25.59
CA ASN A 204 -3.50 -22.88 -25.60
C ASN A 204 -4.86 -23.56 -25.44
N ALA A 205 -5.73 -23.06 -24.55
CA ALA A 205 -7.10 -23.58 -24.40
C ALA A 205 -7.92 -23.36 -25.68
N GLN A 206 -7.78 -22.20 -26.32
CA GLN A 206 -8.46 -21.91 -27.58
C GLN A 206 -7.94 -22.78 -28.73
N GLN A 207 -6.64 -23.09 -28.78
CA GLN A 207 -6.08 -24.04 -29.74
C GLN A 207 -6.56 -25.47 -29.51
N GLN A 208 -6.79 -25.89 -28.27
CA GLN A 208 -7.34 -27.22 -27.98
C GLN A 208 -8.82 -27.35 -28.35
N ILE A 209 -9.61 -26.27 -28.22
CA ILE A 209 -11.04 -26.26 -28.59
C ILE A 209 -11.24 -26.17 -30.12
N CYS A 210 -10.31 -25.54 -30.85
CA CYS A 210 -10.39 -25.48 -32.31
C CYS A 210 -9.87 -26.75 -33.02
N ASN A 211 -9.17 -27.62 -32.30
CA ASN A 211 -8.60 -28.88 -32.84
C ASN A 211 -9.36 -30.14 -32.36
N SER A 212 -10.54 -29.96 -31.74
CA SER A 212 -11.46 -31.02 -31.32
C SER A 212 -12.69 -31.08 -32.21
#